data_AF-A0A4S8HF32-F1
#
_entry.id   AF-A0A4S8HF32-F1
#
_cell.length_a   1.000
_cell.length_b   1.000
_cell.length_c   1.000
_cell.angle_alpha   90.00
_cell.angle_beta   90.00
_cell.angle_gamma   90.00
#
_symmetry.space_group_name_H-M   'P 1'
#
loop_
_entity.id
_entity.type
_entity.pdbx_description
1 polymer ?
#
loop_
_entity_poly.entity_id
_entity_poly.type
_entity_poly.pdbx_seq_one_letter_code
_entity_poly.pdbx_strand_id
1 'polypeptide(L)'
;MKKIIYYCLALCVAVTLYSTGHAQVRKVPAEVTEAFRSKYPMATNIEWRDRLSGFTASFDLNNAHYEAKFTNKGFWQNTENKIPEAELPDAVKDGFQKSKYAEEWTIKNVYKIAMKEEKTQYRVEIEKNDIQKKHLFFDPNGRLLRDNIKL
;
A
#
# COMPACT_ATOMS: atom_id res chain seq x y z
N MET A 1 -71.25 -24.71 12.71
CA MET A 1 -71.29 -23.23 12.72
C MET A 1 -69.86 -22.72 12.69
N LYS A 2 -69.55 -21.91 11.67
CA LYS A 2 -68.64 -20.74 11.62
C LYS A 2 -67.29 -20.87 12.35
N LYS A 3 -66.20 -21.04 11.59
CA LYS A 3 -65.22 -19.99 11.18
C LYS A 3 -64.40 -19.47 12.36
N ILE A 4 -63.08 -19.29 12.13
CA ILE A 4 -62.07 -18.45 12.83
C ILE A 4 -60.86 -19.32 13.17
N ILE A 5 -59.61 -19.10 12.76
CA ILE A 5 -58.94 -18.03 12.01
C ILE A 5 -57.61 -18.65 11.53
N TYR A 6 -57.34 -18.63 10.22
CA TYR A 6 -55.96 -18.58 9.73
C TYR A 6 -55.63 -17.10 9.65
N TYR A 7 -54.69 -16.61 10.44
CA TYR A 7 -54.06 -15.32 10.19
C TYR A 7 -52.57 -15.38 10.49
N CYS A 8 -51.83 -15.14 9.41
CA CYS A 8 -50.52 -14.52 9.39
C CYS A 8 -49.34 -15.32 9.92
N LEU A 9 -49.03 -16.43 9.24
CA LEU A 9 -47.63 -16.75 8.92
C LEU A 9 -47.12 -15.74 7.88
N ALA A 10 -46.95 -14.49 8.31
CA ALA A 10 -46.39 -13.42 7.51
C ALA A 10 -45.14 -12.91 8.20
N LEU A 11 -44.11 -12.66 7.38
CA LEU A 11 -42.97 -11.81 7.69
C LEU A 11 -41.79 -12.46 8.43
N CYS A 12 -41.07 -13.34 7.74
CA CYS A 12 -39.63 -13.50 7.93
C CYS A 12 -38.98 -13.85 6.57
N VAL A 13 -39.07 -12.93 5.61
CA VAL A 13 -38.10 -12.87 4.51
C VAL A 13 -37.15 -11.72 4.85
N ALA A 14 -36.12 -12.07 5.60
CA ALA A 14 -34.98 -11.20 5.82
C ALA A 14 -33.90 -11.51 4.79
N VAL A 15 -33.12 -10.46 4.47
CA VAL A 15 -31.81 -10.47 3.79
C VAL A 15 -31.90 -10.74 2.27
N THR A 16 -31.48 -9.85 1.36
CA THR A 16 -30.27 -9.02 1.29
C THR A 16 -30.54 -7.84 0.33
N LEU A 17 -30.54 -6.60 0.83
CA LEU A 17 -30.24 -5.46 -0.03
C LEU A 17 -28.72 -5.44 -0.17
N TYR A 18 -28.25 -5.75 -1.37
CA TYR A 18 -26.88 -5.53 -1.79
C TYR A 18 -26.55 -4.05 -1.55
N SER A 19 -25.80 -3.75 -0.50
CA SER A 19 -25.12 -2.47 -0.40
C SER A 19 -24.04 -2.50 -1.46
N THR A 20 -24.33 -1.90 -2.62
CA THR A 20 -23.29 -1.50 -3.56
C THR A 20 -22.51 -0.39 -2.88
N GLY A 21 -21.52 -0.78 -2.07
CA GLY A 21 -20.55 0.11 -1.47
C GLY A 21 -19.76 0.80 -2.56
N HIS A 22 -20.34 1.86 -3.13
CA HIS A 22 -19.60 2.83 -3.91
C HIS A 22 -18.68 3.48 -2.88
N ALA A 23 -17.42 3.04 -2.85
CA ALA A 23 -16.38 3.73 -2.11
C ALA A 23 -16.36 5.16 -2.65
N GLN A 24 -17.03 6.07 -1.93
CA GLN A 24 -17.06 7.49 -2.25
C GLN A 24 -15.61 7.95 -2.17
N VAL A 25 -14.98 8.19 -3.32
CA VAL A 25 -13.64 8.78 -3.38
C VAL A 25 -13.76 10.15 -2.73
N ARG A 26 -13.19 10.31 -1.53
CA ARG A 26 -13.23 11.60 -0.87
C ARG A 26 -12.43 12.58 -1.69
N LYS A 27 -12.94 13.80 -1.82
CA LYS A 27 -12.17 14.89 -2.44
C LYS A 27 -10.88 15.07 -1.65
N VAL A 28 -9.75 15.09 -2.34
CA VAL A 28 -8.44 15.31 -1.72
C VAL A 28 -8.42 16.74 -1.13
N PRO A 29 -8.10 16.91 0.17
CA PRO A 29 -8.00 18.22 0.81
C PRO A 29 -6.94 19.11 0.15
N ALA A 30 -7.16 20.42 0.15
CA ALA A 30 -6.25 21.38 -0.46
C ALA A 30 -4.86 21.30 0.19
N GLU A 31 -4.81 21.15 1.51
CA GLU A 31 -3.60 21.05 2.33
C GLU A 31 -2.72 19.87 1.90
N VAL A 32 -3.34 18.75 1.50
CA VAL A 32 -2.63 17.56 1.00
C VAL A 32 -2.02 17.85 -0.37
N THR A 33 -2.79 18.47 -1.27
CA THR A 33 -2.29 18.82 -2.61
C THR A 33 -1.20 19.90 -2.58
N GLU A 34 -1.29 20.85 -1.66
CA GLU A 34 -0.28 21.89 -1.44
C GLU A 34 1.01 21.32 -0.86
N ALA A 35 0.91 20.46 0.16
CA ALA A 35 2.06 19.77 0.72
C ALA A 35 2.78 18.91 -0.33
N PHE A 36 2.03 18.25 -1.20
CA PHE A 36 2.59 17.51 -2.33
C PHE A 36 3.33 18.43 -3.31
N ARG A 37 2.69 19.50 -3.79
CA ARG A 37 3.30 20.44 -4.75
C ARG A 37 4.55 21.12 -4.20
N SER A 38 4.53 21.47 -2.91
CA SER A 38 5.70 22.04 -2.22
C SER A 38 6.87 21.06 -2.19
N LYS A 39 6.60 19.77 -1.94
CA LYS A 39 7.64 18.73 -1.87
C LYS A 39 8.12 18.26 -3.24
N TYR A 40 7.24 18.22 -4.23
CA TYR A 40 7.49 17.69 -5.57
C TYR A 40 7.04 18.69 -6.65
N PRO A 41 7.68 19.87 -6.74
CA PRO A 41 7.25 20.92 -7.66
C PRO A 41 7.40 20.55 -9.15
N MET A 42 8.26 19.57 -9.44
CA MET A 42 8.53 19.07 -10.80
C MET A 42 7.79 17.76 -11.12
N ALA A 43 6.89 17.29 -10.25
CA ALA A 43 6.15 16.06 -10.51
C ALA A 43 5.14 16.24 -11.66
N THR A 44 5.01 15.21 -12.48
CA THR A 44 4.04 15.13 -13.58
C THR A 44 3.17 13.87 -13.41
N ASN A 45 2.12 13.74 -14.22
CA ASN A 45 1.23 12.56 -14.24
C ASN A 45 0.69 12.17 -12.85
N ILE A 46 0.18 13.15 -12.12
CA ILE A 46 -0.21 12.99 -10.71
C ILE A 46 -1.61 12.35 -10.63
N GLU A 47 -1.68 11.17 -10.02
CA GLU A 47 -2.91 10.46 -9.71
C GLU A 47 -3.08 10.29 -8.20
N TRP A 48 -4.28 10.54 -7.70
CA TRP A 48 -4.58 10.45 -6.27
C TRP A 48 -5.42 9.21 -5.97
N ARG A 49 -5.03 8.48 -4.92
CA ARG A 49 -5.79 7.38 -4.33
C ARG A 49 -6.15 7.72 -2.89
N ASP A 50 -7.45 7.68 -2.59
CA ASP A 50 -7.97 7.78 -1.24
C ASP A 50 -7.75 6.45 -0.49
N ARG A 51 -7.20 6.55 0.72
CA ARG A 51 -7.01 5.44 1.66
C ARG A 51 -7.67 5.83 2.98
N LEU A 52 -8.16 4.85 3.74
CA LEU A 52 -8.76 5.09 5.06
C LEU A 52 -7.87 5.96 5.97
N SER A 53 -6.55 5.73 5.92
CA SER A 53 -5.54 6.42 6.74
C SER A 53 -4.98 7.72 6.14
N GLY A 54 -5.34 8.09 4.91
CA GLY A 54 -4.80 9.27 4.23
C GLY A 54 -4.87 9.20 2.72
N PHE A 55 -3.91 9.84 2.04
CA PHE A 55 -3.88 9.94 0.59
C PHE A 55 -2.56 9.42 0.03
N THR A 56 -2.62 8.77 -1.13
CA THR A 56 -1.44 8.36 -1.89
C THR A 56 -1.45 9.09 -3.23
N ALA A 57 -0.38 9.82 -3.51
CA ALA A 57 -0.11 10.39 -4.83
C ALA A 57 0.82 9.44 -5.59
N SER A 58 0.38 8.95 -6.74
CA SER A 58 1.24 8.31 -7.75
C SER A 58 1.63 9.36 -8.79
N PHE A 59 2.90 9.45 -9.15
CA PHE A 59 3.41 10.52 -10.02
C PHE A 59 4.74 10.14 -10.66
N ASP A 60 5.11 10.85 -11.72
CA ASP A 60 6.40 10.70 -12.37
C ASP A 60 7.31 11.86 -11.99
N LEU A 61 8.59 11.55 -11.74
CA LEU A 61 9.63 12.53 -11.44
C LEU A 61 10.98 11.98 -11.94
N ASN A 62 11.76 12.78 -12.67
CA ASN A 62 13.08 12.37 -13.17
C ASN A 62 13.07 11.01 -13.92
N ASN A 63 12.07 10.78 -14.78
CA ASN A 63 11.86 9.53 -15.53
C ASN A 63 11.64 8.27 -14.67
N ALA A 64 11.25 8.43 -13.40
CA ALA A 64 10.87 7.33 -12.53
C ALA A 64 9.48 7.55 -11.93
N HIS A 65 8.80 6.44 -11.66
CA HIS A 65 7.47 6.44 -11.05
C HIS A 65 7.57 6.33 -9.52
N TYR A 66 6.83 7.19 -8.82
CA TYR A 66 6.84 7.32 -7.37
C TYR A 66 5.44 7.21 -6.79
N GLU A 67 5.36 6.68 -5.57
CA GLU A 67 4.18 6.78 -4.71
C GLU A 67 4.53 7.53 -3.43
N ALA A 68 3.89 8.66 -3.16
CA ALA A 68 4.03 9.43 -1.93
C ALA A 68 2.78 9.33 -1.08
N LYS A 69 2.94 9.02 0.21
CA LYS A 69 1.85 8.87 1.18
C LYS A 69 1.77 10.09 2.10
N PHE A 70 0.57 10.61 2.26
CA PHE A 70 0.25 11.76 3.12
C PHE A 70 -0.88 11.40 4.07
N THR A 71 -0.90 12.00 5.26
CA THR A 71 -2.05 11.90 6.16
C THR A 71 -3.21 12.76 5.67
N ASN A 72 -4.39 12.62 6.28
CA ASN A 72 -5.54 13.49 6.04
C ASN A 72 -5.26 14.99 6.29
N LYS A 73 -4.18 15.31 7.03
CA LYS A 73 -3.75 16.69 7.33
C LYS A 73 -2.62 17.19 6.42
N GLY A 74 -2.27 16.46 5.36
CA GLY A 74 -1.18 16.82 4.44
C GLY A 74 0.23 16.53 4.97
N PHE A 75 0.37 15.83 6.10
CA PHE A 75 1.71 15.45 6.58
C PHE A 75 2.26 14.29 5.75
N TRP A 76 3.34 14.56 5.02
CA TRP A 76 4.10 13.53 4.31
C TRP A 76 4.54 12.41 5.27
N GLN A 77 4.42 11.16 4.84
CA GLN A 77 4.77 9.97 5.63
C GLN A 77 5.98 9.24 5.03
N ASN A 78 5.91 8.94 3.75
CA ASN A 78 6.98 8.30 2.99
C ASN A 78 6.76 8.51 1.50
N THR A 79 7.83 8.30 0.74
CA THR A 79 7.77 8.18 -0.71
C THR A 79 8.54 6.94 -1.11
N GLU A 80 7.93 6.12 -1.95
CA GLU A 80 8.53 4.89 -2.45
C GLU A 80 8.61 4.90 -3.97
N ASN A 81 9.67 4.27 -4.50
CA ASN A 81 9.80 4.01 -5.92
C ASN A 81 10.39 2.62 -6.14
N LYS A 82 9.98 1.98 -7.24
CA LYS A 82 10.60 0.75 -7.67
C LYS A 82 12.02 1.07 -8.15
N ILE A 83 12.98 0.24 -7.76
CA ILE A 83 14.37 0.31 -8.21
C ILE A 83 14.78 -1.03 -8.83
N PRO A 84 15.75 -1.04 -9.76
CA PRO A 84 16.41 -2.27 -10.18
C PRO A 84 17.04 -3.00 -8.98
N GLU A 85 17.03 -4.33 -8.99
CA GLU A 85 17.68 -5.12 -7.94
C GLU A 85 19.19 -4.84 -7.85
N ALA A 86 19.82 -4.48 -8.97
CA ALA A 86 21.22 -4.07 -9.01
C ALA A 86 21.51 -2.83 -8.13
N GLU A 87 20.53 -1.95 -7.94
CA GLU A 87 20.65 -0.76 -7.08
C GLU A 87 20.36 -1.04 -5.60
N LEU A 88 19.93 -2.26 -5.25
CA LEU A 88 19.75 -2.64 -3.86
C LEU A 88 21.13 -2.70 -3.17
N PRO A 89 21.30 -2.09 -1.98
CA PRO A 89 22.57 -2.14 -1.27
C PRO A 89 23.00 -3.58 -0.97
N ASP A 90 24.29 -3.85 -1.08
CA ASP A 90 24.82 -5.20 -0.88
C ASP A 90 24.55 -5.71 0.54
N ALA A 91 24.59 -4.83 1.55
CA ALA A 91 24.19 -5.18 2.91
C ALA A 91 22.74 -5.74 2.98
N VAL A 92 21.81 -5.18 2.19
CA VAL A 92 20.43 -5.66 2.12
C VAL A 92 20.33 -6.98 1.38
N LYS A 93 21.10 -7.17 0.30
CA LYS A 93 21.20 -8.47 -0.39
C LYS A 93 21.71 -9.54 0.57
N ASP A 94 22.77 -9.25 1.31
CA ASP A 94 23.32 -10.14 2.35
C ASP A 94 22.30 -10.42 3.45
N GLY A 95 21.57 -9.40 3.88
CA GLY A 95 20.49 -9.52 4.86
C GLY A 95 19.38 -10.45 4.39
N PHE A 96 19.02 -10.40 3.11
CA PHE A 96 18.08 -11.33 2.50
C PHE A 96 18.64 -12.75 2.45
N GLN A 97 19.89 -12.94 2.00
CA GLN A 97 20.54 -14.24 1.92
C GLN A 97 20.69 -14.94 3.28
N LYS A 98 20.85 -14.17 4.36
CA LYS A 98 20.92 -14.68 5.74
C LYS A 98 19.54 -14.92 6.37
N SER A 99 18.46 -14.54 5.69
CA SER A 99 17.11 -14.70 6.20
C SER A 99 16.57 -16.11 5.93
N LYS A 100 15.54 -16.51 6.69
CA LYS A 100 14.81 -17.77 6.48
C LYS A 100 14.12 -17.91 5.11
N TYR A 101 14.18 -16.88 4.27
CA TYR A 101 13.51 -16.85 2.97
C TYR A 101 14.46 -17.20 1.81
N ALA A 102 15.78 -17.16 2.01
CA ALA A 102 16.75 -17.23 0.91
C ALA A 102 16.71 -18.54 0.10
N GLU A 103 16.40 -19.67 0.73
CA GLU A 103 16.45 -20.99 0.09
C GLU A 103 15.26 -21.26 -0.84
N GLU A 104 14.07 -20.82 -0.45
CA GLU A 104 12.81 -21.18 -1.14
C GLU A 104 12.11 -20.00 -1.83
N TRP A 105 12.56 -18.78 -1.59
CA TRP A 105 11.90 -17.57 -2.10
C TRP A 105 12.82 -16.81 -3.06
N THR A 106 12.22 -16.25 -4.10
CA THR A 106 12.92 -15.43 -5.10
C THR A 106 12.51 -13.97 -4.98
N ILE A 107 13.45 -13.06 -5.22
CA ILE A 107 13.17 -11.62 -5.29
C ILE A 107 12.44 -11.33 -6.59
N LYS A 108 11.35 -10.55 -6.51
CA LYS A 108 10.55 -10.14 -7.68
C LYS A 108 10.61 -8.66 -7.95
N ASN A 109 10.49 -7.84 -6.91
CA ASN A 109 10.57 -6.39 -7.01
C ASN A 109 11.30 -5.81 -5.82
N VAL A 110 12.03 -4.73 -6.05
CA VAL A 110 12.70 -3.97 -5.00
C VAL A 110 12.19 -2.53 -5.03
N TYR A 111 11.93 -1.99 -3.86
CA TYR A 111 11.51 -0.61 -3.69
C TYR A 111 12.40 0.10 -2.69
N LYS A 112 12.81 1.32 -3.03
CA LYS A 112 13.42 2.26 -2.10
C LYS A 112 12.32 3.08 -1.44
N ILE A 113 12.39 3.25 -0.13
CA ILE A 113 11.40 3.99 0.66
C ILE A 113 12.12 5.09 1.43
N ALA A 114 11.91 6.34 1.02
CA ALA A 114 12.31 7.51 1.77
C ALA A 114 11.29 7.78 2.89
N MET A 115 11.76 7.93 4.11
CA MET A 115 10.96 8.22 5.31
C MET A 115 11.39 9.55 5.93
N LYS A 116 10.65 9.97 6.97
CA LYS A 116 11.00 11.14 7.79
C LYS A 116 12.39 11.02 8.39
N GLU A 117 12.96 12.17 8.75
CA GLU A 117 14.29 12.25 9.38
C GLU A 117 15.38 11.63 8.51
N GLU A 118 15.24 11.74 7.18
CA GLU A 118 16.20 11.23 6.19
C GLU A 118 16.46 9.72 6.27
N LYS A 119 15.58 8.99 6.96
CA LYS A 119 15.64 7.54 7.06
C LYS A 119 15.28 6.90 5.72
N THR A 120 16.05 5.90 5.32
CA THR A 120 15.77 5.09 4.13
C THR A 120 15.47 3.65 4.57
N GLN A 121 14.48 3.03 3.94
CA GLN A 121 14.21 1.60 4.04
C GLN A 121 14.14 1.00 2.65
N TYR A 122 14.36 -0.31 2.56
CA TYR A 122 14.19 -1.08 1.34
C TYR A 122 13.09 -2.11 1.53
N ARG A 123 12.13 -2.16 0.60
CA ARG A 123 11.12 -3.21 0.55
C ARG A 123 11.49 -4.18 -0.56
N VAL A 124 11.74 -5.42 -0.18
CA VAL A 124 11.99 -6.54 -1.09
C VAL A 124 10.72 -7.37 -1.17
N GLU A 125 10.08 -7.36 -2.33
CA GLU A 125 9.00 -8.30 -2.63
C GLU A 125 9.60 -9.63 -3.03
N ILE A 126 9.20 -10.67 -2.31
CA ILE A 126 9.63 -12.04 -2.55
C ILE A 126 8.43 -12.93 -2.84
N GLU A 127 8.64 -13.97 -3.64
CA GLU A 127 7.63 -15.00 -3.87
C GLU A 127 8.22 -16.40 -3.79
N LYS A 128 7.43 -17.34 -3.28
CA LYS A 128 7.73 -18.78 -3.29
C LYS A 128 7.06 -19.48 -4.47
N ASN A 129 5.90 -18.98 -4.87
CA ASN A 129 5.10 -19.39 -6.02
C ASN A 129 4.12 -18.27 -6.37
N ASP A 130 3.27 -18.48 -7.37
CA ASP A 130 2.32 -17.47 -7.87
C ASP A 130 1.35 -16.93 -6.80
N ILE A 131 1.09 -17.72 -5.76
CA ILE A 131 0.13 -17.41 -4.69
C ILE A 131 0.84 -16.79 -3.47
N GLN A 132 2.00 -17.36 -3.09
CA GLN A 132 2.69 -16.97 -1.86
C GLN A 132 3.68 -15.85 -2.12
N LYS A 133 3.26 -14.62 -1.78
CA LYS A 133 4.06 -13.40 -1.90
C LYS A 133 4.20 -12.70 -0.55
N LYS A 134 5.39 -12.15 -0.30
CA LYS A 134 5.70 -11.41 0.93
C LYS A 134 6.47 -10.13 0.62
N HIS A 135 6.32 -9.14 1.49
CA HIS A 135 7.13 -7.94 1.53
C HIS A 135 8.05 -8.00 2.74
N LEU A 136 9.36 -8.03 2.50
CA LEU A 136 10.39 -7.88 3.52
C LEU A 136 10.85 -6.43 3.56
N PHE A 137 11.05 -5.88 4.75
CA PHE A 137 11.53 -4.50 4.91
C PHE A 137 12.85 -4.50 5.64
N PHE A 138 13.87 -3.90 5.02
CA PHE A 138 15.22 -3.81 5.55
C PHE A 138 15.62 -2.37 5.83
N ASP A 139 16.49 -2.16 6.81
CA ASP A 139 17.27 -0.92 6.91
C ASP A 139 18.46 -0.94 5.94
N PRO A 140 19.17 0.18 5.74
CA PRO A 140 20.29 0.25 4.80
C PRO A 140 21.47 -0.67 5.16
N ASN A 141 21.54 -1.13 6.41
CA ASN A 141 22.58 -2.05 6.89
C ASN A 141 22.19 -3.52 6.71
N GLY A 142 21.05 -3.80 6.07
CA GLY A 142 20.59 -5.15 5.78
C GLY A 142 19.91 -5.86 6.94
N ARG A 143 19.54 -5.14 8.01
CA ARG A 143 18.77 -5.75 9.09
C ARG A 143 17.30 -5.83 8.69
N LEU A 144 16.74 -7.05 8.76
CA LEU A 144 15.30 -7.26 8.56
C LEU A 144 14.52 -6.59 9.70
N LEU A 145 13.68 -5.62 9.36
CA LEU A 145 12.87 -4.86 10.30
C LEU A 145 11.50 -5.52 10.52
N ARG A 146 10.88 -6.01 9.44
CA ARG A 146 9.55 -6.63 9.43
C ARG A 146 9.31 -7.39 8.14
N ASP A 147 8.38 -8.35 8.18
CA ASP A 147 7.81 -8.99 6.99
C ASP A 147 6.28 -9.00 7.04
N ASN A 148 5.66 -8.82 5.87
CA ASN A 148 4.21 -8.81 5.71
C ASN A 148 3.82 -9.71 4.54
N ILE A 149 2.63 -10.34 4.61
CA ILE A 149 2.05 -11.03 3.46
C ILE A 149 1.61 -9.98 2.43
N LYS A 150 1.89 -10.24 1.16
CA LYS A 150 1.30 -9.48 0.04
C LYS A 150 0.01 -10.20 -0.35
N LEU A 151 -1.12 -9.56 -0.04
CA LEU A 151 -2.45 -10.01 -0.44
C LEU A 151 -2.76 -9.60 -1.88
#